data_AF-A0A964RIF8-F1
#
_entry.id   AF-A0A964RIF8-F1
#
_cell.length_a   1.000
_cell.length_b   1.000
_cell.length_c   1.000
_cell.angle_alpha   90.00
_cell.angle_beta   90.00
_cell.angle_gamma   90.00
#
_symmetry.space_group_name_H-M   'P 1'
#
loop_
_entity.id
_entity.type
_entity.pdbx_description
1 polymer ?
#
loop_
_entity_poly.entity_id
_entity_poly.type
_entity_poly.pdbx_seq_one_letter_code
_entity_poly.pdbx_strand_id
1 'polypeptide(L)'
;MAFRIVYTEFWNDPKVMEDMTPEDKYFYLYLLTNPCTNMIGIYRIVKKQMAFDLGYSIESINSLMGRFINNHKLVIYNEETKEICIKNYGKYNLNKGGKPMIDCIKKDLGNVIDKTLIKEIVINVKNASIKQLIEEYLYTLNNVSLDDTYTNPKEFIDDTSNVTDKNLDFEEMAQIGHLDDTSAISGQNHNPITNNHNPKSNIHNPITNNNESSVVVDEKEMVNIYAHFQKCGFIGSSKLKEFIDADIKVFGAKWMMDAASECVKRGKMNNYGYLLGILQNWQTKGREEAKPSSKTNKESKPLRFNNFEPREYDYDSLEKRLLGWDN
;
A
#
# COMPACT_ATOMS: atom_id res chain seq x y z
N MET A 1 8.03 -2.95 5.20
CA MET A 1 8.15 -1.49 5.34
C MET A 1 6.74 -0.91 5.51
N ALA A 2 6.54 0.05 6.40
CA ALA A 2 5.22 0.63 6.63
C ALA A 2 4.91 1.64 5.52
N PHE A 3 3.71 1.58 4.94
CA PHE A 3 3.24 2.53 3.93
C PHE A 3 2.37 3.60 4.58
N ARG A 4 2.51 4.86 4.14
CA ARG A 4 1.74 6.01 4.62
C ARG A 4 1.07 6.67 3.42
N ILE A 5 -0.23 6.95 3.55
CA ILE A 5 -1.02 7.57 2.48
C ILE A 5 -1.17 9.04 2.84
N VAL A 6 -0.76 9.91 1.92
CA VAL A 6 -1.13 11.33 1.94
C VAL A 6 -2.03 11.58 0.74
N TYR A 7 -3.24 12.08 1.01
CA TYR A 7 -4.21 12.40 -0.04
C TYR A 7 -3.72 13.62 -0.83
N THR A 8 -3.91 13.61 -2.15
CA THR A 8 -3.55 14.73 -3.04
C THR A 8 -4.27 16.02 -2.68
N GLU A 9 -5.45 15.90 -2.09
CA GLU A 9 -6.29 16.96 -1.55
C GLU A 9 -5.57 17.78 -0.47
N PHE A 10 -4.49 17.26 0.11
CA PHE A 10 -3.55 18.01 0.93
C PHE A 10 -3.13 19.34 0.26
N TRP A 11 -2.85 19.32 -1.04
CA TRP A 11 -2.40 20.50 -1.79
C TRP A 11 -3.54 21.49 -2.10
N ASN A 12 -4.79 21.05 -1.96
CA ASN A 12 -5.98 21.88 -2.20
C ASN A 12 -6.57 22.41 -0.89
N ASP A 13 -5.99 22.06 0.27
CA ASP A 13 -6.46 22.56 1.55
C ASP A 13 -6.14 24.07 1.65
N PRO A 14 -7.14 24.95 1.90
CA PRO A 14 -6.92 26.39 1.92
C PRO A 14 -5.83 26.83 2.90
N LYS A 15 -5.71 26.18 4.06
CA LYS A 15 -4.65 26.50 5.03
C LYS A 15 -3.27 26.11 4.48
N VAL A 16 -3.17 24.96 3.80
CA VAL A 16 -1.92 24.55 3.13
C VAL A 16 -1.58 25.46 1.96
N MET A 17 -2.57 25.98 1.24
CA MET A 17 -2.35 26.87 0.09
C MET A 17 -1.95 28.28 0.51
N GLU A 18 -2.69 28.89 1.43
CA GLU A 18 -2.63 30.32 1.72
C GLU A 18 -1.78 30.64 2.96
N ASP A 19 -1.85 29.82 4.01
CA ASP A 19 -1.23 30.13 5.30
C ASP A 19 0.17 29.52 5.48
N MET A 20 0.51 28.48 4.71
CA MET A 20 1.75 27.72 4.87
C MET A 20 2.86 28.17 3.91
N THR A 21 4.04 28.42 4.49
CA THR A 21 5.29 28.59 3.73
C THR A 21 5.72 27.28 3.07
N PRO A 22 6.58 27.31 2.03
CA PRO A 22 7.14 26.08 1.46
C PRO A 22 7.79 25.16 2.51
N GLU A 23 8.49 25.74 3.47
CA GLU A 23 9.11 25.04 4.60
C GLU A 23 8.06 24.40 5.50
N ASP A 24 6.93 25.09 5.77
CA ASP A 24 5.83 24.51 6.54
C ASP A 24 5.21 23.32 5.80
N LYS A 25 5.02 23.40 4.47
CA LYS A 25 4.45 22.29 3.67
C LYS A 25 5.37 21.07 3.74
N TYR A 26 6.67 21.27 3.56
CA TYR A 26 7.67 20.20 3.68
C TYR A 26 7.69 19.60 5.09
N PHE A 27 7.70 20.44 6.11
CA PHE A 27 7.68 20.01 7.50
C PHE A 27 6.40 19.25 7.85
N TYR A 28 5.24 19.68 7.34
CA TYR A 28 3.99 18.98 7.60
C TYR A 28 3.97 17.60 6.96
N LEU A 29 4.42 17.48 5.71
CA LEU A 29 4.57 16.19 5.05
C LEU A 29 5.49 15.27 5.84
N TYR A 30 6.63 15.78 6.30
CA TYR A 30 7.54 15.02 7.17
C TYR A 30 6.86 14.53 8.45
N LEU A 31 6.08 15.37 9.13
CA LEU A 31 5.33 14.95 10.32
C LEU A 31 4.31 13.84 10.00
N LEU A 32 3.74 13.82 8.79
CA LEU A 32 2.78 12.80 8.37
C LEU A 32 3.43 11.50 7.91
N THR A 33 4.69 11.52 7.46
CA THR A 33 5.32 10.37 6.78
C THR A 33 6.64 9.88 7.36
N ASN A 34 7.15 10.48 8.44
CA ASN A 34 8.42 10.01 9.02
C ASN A 34 8.34 8.57 9.56
N PRO A 35 9.48 7.89 9.73
CA PRO A 35 9.51 6.49 10.18
C PRO A 35 8.91 6.23 11.57
N CYS A 36 8.86 7.25 12.43
CA CYS A 36 8.28 7.14 13.78
C CYS A 36 6.75 7.23 13.78
N THR A 37 6.13 7.71 12.69
CA THR A 37 4.66 7.82 12.58
C THR A 37 3.98 6.48 12.76
N ASN A 38 2.82 6.48 13.41
CA ASN A 38 2.02 5.27 13.67
C ASN A 38 0.57 5.42 13.13
N MET A 39 -0.31 4.45 13.43
CA MET A 39 -1.67 4.45 12.88
C MET A 39 -2.56 5.53 13.46
N ILE A 40 -2.31 5.95 14.70
CA ILE A 40 -3.13 6.95 15.39
C ILE A 40 -2.62 8.38 15.20
N GLY A 41 -1.34 8.58 14.86
CA GLY A 41 -0.74 9.91 14.72
C GLY A 41 -0.28 10.51 16.05
N ILE A 42 -0.05 9.66 17.07
CA ILE A 42 0.66 10.01 18.32
C ILE A 42 1.91 9.17 18.38
N TYR A 43 3.08 9.80 18.32
CA TYR A 43 4.33 9.05 18.34
C TYR A 43 5.45 9.86 18.98
N ARG A 44 6.46 9.15 19.48
CA ARG A 44 7.63 9.75 20.09
C ARG A 44 8.60 10.23 19.02
N ILE A 45 8.99 11.49 19.09
CA ILE A 45 10.00 12.08 18.21
C ILE A 45 10.68 13.27 18.92
N VAL A 46 12.00 13.25 18.93
CA VAL A 46 12.81 14.33 19.52
C VAL A 46 13.11 15.39 18.47
N LYS A 47 13.10 16.66 18.85
CA LYS A 47 13.41 17.77 17.93
C LYS A 47 14.78 17.66 17.27
N LYS A 48 15.77 17.07 17.96
CA LYS A 48 17.10 16.76 17.39
C LYS A 48 17.02 15.76 16.23
N GLN A 49 16.11 14.78 16.30
CA GLN A 49 15.88 13.84 15.21
C GLN A 49 15.27 14.56 14.01
N MET A 50 14.28 15.42 14.23
CA MET A 50 13.68 16.22 13.15
C MET A 50 14.74 17.11 12.47
N ALA A 51 15.63 17.71 13.26
CA ALA A 51 16.72 18.54 12.77
C ALA A 51 17.66 17.74 11.86
N PHE A 52 18.05 16.54 12.31
CA PHE A 52 18.90 15.63 11.55
C PHE A 52 18.22 15.16 10.25
N ASP A 53 16.97 14.68 10.33
CA ASP A 53 16.25 14.13 9.18
C ASP A 53 16.01 15.16 8.07
N LEU A 54 15.80 16.42 8.46
CA LEU A 54 15.48 17.52 7.53
C LEU A 54 16.71 18.33 7.12
N GLY A 55 17.87 18.09 7.75
CA GLY A 55 19.08 18.89 7.53
C GLY A 55 18.96 20.34 8.02
N TYR A 56 18.13 20.58 9.04
CA TYR A 56 17.92 21.90 9.63
C TYR A 56 18.60 22.06 10.98
N SER A 57 18.83 23.31 11.38
CA SER A 57 19.29 23.60 12.74
C SER A 57 18.18 23.34 13.76
N ILE A 58 18.55 23.09 15.01
CA ILE A 58 17.58 22.87 16.09
C ILE A 58 16.71 24.10 16.34
N GLU A 59 17.25 25.30 16.13
CA GLU A 59 16.53 26.58 16.20
C GLU A 59 15.46 26.67 15.13
N SER A 60 15.77 26.22 13.91
CA SER A 60 14.84 26.19 12.79
C SER A 60 13.68 25.23 13.06
N ILE A 61 13.96 24.04 13.61
CA ILE A 61 12.93 23.09 14.06
C ILE A 61 12.10 23.66 15.21
N ASN A 62 12.72 24.34 16.18
CA ASN A 62 11.98 24.99 17.26
C ASN A 62 11.02 26.06 16.73
N SER A 63 11.46 26.86 15.76
CA SER A 63 10.61 27.85 15.08
C SER A 63 9.46 27.19 14.33
N LEU A 64 9.75 26.16 13.51
CA LEU A 64 8.74 25.38 12.79
C LEU A 64 7.71 24.77 13.76
N MET A 65 8.18 24.15 14.84
CA MET A 65 7.31 23.55 15.85
C MET A 65 6.44 24.60 16.55
N GLY A 66 7.01 25.76 16.87
CA GLY A 66 6.27 26.90 17.38
C GLY A 66 5.14 27.34 16.44
N ARG A 67 5.40 27.43 15.13
CA ARG A 67 4.37 27.74 14.12
C ARG A 67 3.28 26.67 14.08
N PHE A 68 3.64 25.39 14.12
CA PHE A 68 2.68 24.29 14.03
C PHE A 68 1.78 24.16 15.27
N ILE A 69 2.33 24.46 16.46
CA ILE A 69 1.59 24.44 17.73
C ILE A 69 0.72 25.69 17.87
N ASN A 70 1.29 26.89 17.67
CA ASN A 70 0.65 28.15 18.04
C ASN A 70 -0.15 28.79 16.90
N ASN A 71 0.44 28.85 15.70
CA ASN A 71 -0.15 29.53 14.54
C ASN A 71 -1.12 28.59 13.80
N HIS A 72 -0.60 27.49 13.28
CA HIS A 72 -1.37 26.54 12.48
C HIS A 72 -2.32 25.70 13.32
N LYS A 73 -1.97 25.49 14.60
CA LYS A 73 -2.71 24.67 15.59
C LYS A 73 -3.01 23.28 15.04
N LEU A 74 -2.01 22.66 14.41
CA LEU A 74 -2.12 21.34 13.79
C LEU A 74 -1.51 20.23 14.63
N VAL A 75 -0.67 20.58 15.61
CA VAL A 75 0.02 19.60 16.44
C VAL A 75 -0.01 20.00 17.91
N ILE A 76 0.14 19.01 18.78
CA ILE A 76 0.43 19.16 20.20
C ILE A 76 1.73 18.41 20.45
N TYR A 77 2.65 19.01 21.21
CA TYR A 77 3.91 18.37 21.56
C TYR A 77 4.08 18.35 23.08
N ASN A 78 4.31 17.17 23.63
CA ASN A 78 4.67 17.01 25.03
C ASN A 78 6.20 16.99 25.15
N GLU A 79 6.77 18.00 25.83
CA GLU A 79 8.21 18.12 26.01
C GLU A 79 8.80 17.09 26.99
N GLU A 80 8.02 16.49 27.88
CA GLU A 80 8.51 15.50 28.83
C GLU A 80 8.58 14.11 28.18
N THR A 81 7.48 13.67 27.59
CA THR A 81 7.39 12.35 26.93
C THR A 81 8.02 12.34 25.53
N LYS A 82 8.28 13.53 24.97
CA LYS A 82 8.74 13.76 23.60
C LYS A 82 7.77 13.18 22.57
N GLU A 83 6.47 13.20 22.89
CA GLU A 83 5.40 12.75 22.00
C GLU A 83 4.78 13.92 21.24
N ILE A 84 4.57 13.70 19.94
CA ILE A 84 3.79 14.59 19.10
C ILE A 84 2.43 13.96 18.80
N CYS A 85 1.37 14.75 18.87
CA CYS A 85 0.03 14.39 18.41
C CYS A 85 -0.35 15.28 17.23
N ILE A 86 -0.67 14.67 16.10
CA ILE A 86 -1.16 15.38 14.91
C ILE A 86 -2.68 15.49 15.01
N LYS A 87 -3.17 16.73 15.12
CA LYS A 87 -4.61 16.99 15.17
C LYS A 87 -5.27 16.58 13.86
N ASN A 88 -6.51 16.15 13.94
CA ASN A 88 -7.30 15.67 12.80
C ASN A 88 -6.68 14.46 12.06
N TYR A 89 -5.65 13.81 12.58
CA TYR A 89 -5.03 12.66 11.90
C TYR A 89 -6.04 11.54 11.64
N GLY A 90 -6.90 11.25 12.63
CA GLY A 90 -7.96 10.26 12.52
C GLY A 90 -9.01 10.54 11.43
N LYS A 91 -9.23 11.82 11.08
CA LYS A 91 -10.19 12.23 10.04
C LYS A 91 -9.81 11.69 8.66
N TYR A 92 -8.51 11.63 8.39
CA TYR A 92 -7.95 11.29 7.09
C TYR A 92 -7.38 9.86 7.07
N ASN A 93 -6.77 9.41 8.16
CA ASN A 93 -6.02 8.14 8.20
C ASN A 93 -6.80 6.97 8.84
N LEU A 94 -7.86 7.23 9.61
CA LEU A 94 -8.66 6.21 10.29
C LEU A 94 -10.06 6.05 9.65
N ASN A 95 -10.10 6.00 8.31
CA ASN A 95 -11.35 5.88 7.55
C ASN A 95 -11.74 4.43 7.24
N LYS A 96 -10.76 3.58 6.93
CA LYS A 96 -10.95 2.16 6.63
C LYS A 96 -10.65 1.33 7.87
N GLY A 97 -11.49 0.34 8.15
CA GLY A 97 -11.25 -0.62 9.22
C GLY A 97 -10.59 -1.90 8.71
N GLY A 98 -10.43 -2.87 9.61
CA GLY A 98 -9.93 -4.20 9.32
C GLY A 98 -9.12 -4.74 10.48
N LYS A 99 -9.16 -6.06 10.71
CA LYS A 99 -8.47 -6.69 11.83
C LYS A 99 -6.98 -6.29 11.94
N PRO A 100 -6.17 -6.30 10.87
CA PRO A 100 -4.77 -5.89 10.96
C PRO A 100 -4.59 -4.43 11.40
N MET A 101 -5.43 -3.52 10.89
CA MET A 101 -5.33 -2.11 11.27
C MET A 101 -5.79 -1.88 12.71
N ILE A 102 -6.88 -2.52 13.13
CA ILE A 102 -7.39 -2.45 14.49
C ILE A 102 -6.36 -2.96 15.50
N ASP A 103 -5.68 -4.06 15.18
CA ASP A 103 -4.63 -4.62 16.04
C ASP A 103 -3.43 -3.65 16.16
N CYS A 104 -3.05 -2.97 15.06
CA CYS A 104 -2.05 -1.89 15.12
C CYS A 104 -2.51 -0.70 15.96
N ILE A 105 -3.76 -0.25 15.83
CA ILE A 105 -4.32 0.86 16.61
C ILE A 105 -4.27 0.53 18.11
N LYS A 106 -4.69 -0.68 18.51
CA LYS A 106 -4.65 -1.12 19.92
C LYS A 106 -3.23 -1.11 20.47
N LYS A 107 -2.27 -1.65 19.71
CA LYS A 107 -0.84 -1.62 20.06
C LYS A 107 -0.35 -0.18 20.24
N ASP A 108 -0.65 0.69 19.28
CA ASP A 108 -0.19 2.07 19.28
C ASP A 108 -0.78 2.86 20.47
N LEU A 109 -2.06 2.68 20.80
CA LEU A 109 -2.70 3.28 21.98
C LEU A 109 -2.03 2.84 23.29
N GLY A 110 -1.63 1.57 23.38
CA GLY A 110 -0.89 1.02 24.52
C GLY A 110 0.46 1.71 24.73
N ASN A 111 1.15 2.06 23.64
CA ASN A 111 2.47 2.66 23.67
C ASN A 111 2.49 4.16 23.99
N VAL A 112 1.34 4.85 23.90
CA VAL A 112 1.26 6.28 24.22
C VAL A 112 1.47 6.48 25.72
N ILE A 113 2.41 7.33 26.09
CA ILE A 113 2.72 7.65 27.48
C ILE A 113 1.75 8.73 27.98
N ASP A 114 1.65 9.84 27.26
CA ASP A 114 0.72 10.92 27.59
C ASP A 114 -0.71 10.62 27.11
N LYS A 115 -1.51 10.05 28.01
CA LYS A 115 -2.91 9.70 27.74
C LYS A 115 -3.80 10.91 27.44
N THR A 116 -3.39 12.14 27.76
CA THR A 116 -4.16 13.34 27.42
C THR A 116 -4.23 13.57 25.91
N LEU A 117 -3.18 13.21 25.17
CA LEU A 117 -3.10 13.33 23.72
C LEU A 117 -4.11 12.45 22.98
N ILE A 118 -4.48 11.30 23.58
CA ILE A 118 -5.44 10.36 22.99
C ILE A 118 -6.82 11.01 22.88
N LYS A 119 -7.20 11.86 23.86
CA LYS A 119 -8.49 12.55 23.89
C LYS A 119 -8.68 13.46 22.66
N GLU A 120 -7.60 14.08 22.19
CA GLU A 120 -7.62 15.03 21.06
C GLU A 120 -7.89 14.35 19.71
N ILE A 121 -7.54 13.06 19.57
CA ILE A 121 -7.75 12.33 18.31
C ILE A 121 -9.20 11.91 18.14
N VAL A 122 -9.83 11.42 19.22
CA VAL A 122 -11.19 10.84 19.20
C VAL A 122 -12.21 11.78 18.58
N ILE A 123 -12.07 13.09 18.85
CA ILE A 123 -12.96 14.15 18.35
C ILE A 123 -13.13 14.09 16.84
N ASN A 124 -12.07 13.71 16.11
CA ASN A 124 -11.99 13.84 14.66
C ASN A 124 -12.04 12.50 13.91
N VAL A 125 -12.31 11.39 14.58
CA VAL A 125 -12.44 10.07 13.95
C VAL A 125 -13.83 9.93 13.30
N LYS A 126 -13.86 9.71 11.98
CA LYS A 126 -15.11 9.52 11.22
C LYS A 126 -15.69 8.10 11.35
N ASN A 127 -14.83 7.10 11.46
CA ASN A 127 -15.24 5.70 11.52
C ASN A 127 -15.78 5.35 12.92
N ALA A 128 -17.07 5.01 13.02
CA ALA A 128 -17.73 4.76 14.29
C ALA A 128 -17.09 3.61 15.09
N SER A 129 -16.70 2.50 14.43
CA SER A 129 -16.09 1.36 15.10
C SER A 129 -14.72 1.69 15.69
N ILE A 130 -13.90 2.46 14.97
CA ILE A 130 -12.59 2.90 15.47
C ILE A 130 -12.77 3.92 16.59
N LYS A 131 -13.72 4.84 16.44
CA LYS A 131 -14.04 5.83 17.47
C LYS A 131 -14.45 5.15 18.78
N GLN A 132 -15.39 4.21 18.71
CA GLN A 132 -15.84 3.43 19.86
C GLN A 132 -14.67 2.69 20.52
N LEU A 133 -13.78 2.07 19.75
CA LEU A 133 -12.61 1.38 20.30
C LEU A 133 -11.69 2.30 21.10
N ILE A 134 -11.44 3.53 20.61
CA ILE A 134 -10.59 4.48 21.32
C ILE A 134 -11.31 5.03 22.57
N GLU A 135 -12.63 5.26 22.48
CA GLU A 135 -13.45 5.68 23.62
C GLU A 135 -13.50 4.61 24.73
N GLU A 136 -13.67 3.34 24.36
CA GLU A 136 -13.59 2.20 25.29
C GLU A 136 -12.21 2.14 25.95
N TYR A 137 -11.14 2.32 25.19
CA TYR A 137 -9.78 2.39 25.74
C TYR A 137 -9.63 3.53 26.75
N LEU A 138 -10.11 4.74 26.44
CA LEU A 138 -10.10 5.86 27.39
C LEU A 138 -10.95 5.60 28.64
N TYR A 139 -12.11 4.96 28.50
CA TYR A 139 -12.95 4.57 29.63
C TYR A 139 -12.24 3.57 30.55
N THR A 140 -11.58 2.56 29.98
CA THR A 140 -10.79 1.60 30.78
C THR A 140 -9.66 2.28 31.54
N LEU A 141 -8.96 3.25 30.93
CA LEU A 141 -7.90 4.00 31.62
C LEU A 141 -8.42 4.80 32.82
N ASN A 142 -9.60 5.41 32.69
CA ASN A 142 -10.18 6.21 33.78
C ASN A 142 -10.71 5.35 34.93
N ASN A 143 -11.25 4.15 34.65
CA ASN A 143 -11.84 3.29 35.68
C ASN A 143 -10.84 2.34 36.35
N VAL A 144 -9.78 1.94 35.65
CA VAL A 144 -8.68 1.17 36.28
C VAL A 144 -7.96 2.02 37.33
N SER A 145 -8.09 3.35 37.29
CA SER A 145 -7.56 4.26 38.31
C SER A 145 -8.37 4.32 39.62
N LEU A 146 -9.48 3.56 39.76
CA LEU A 146 -10.34 3.56 40.97
C LEU A 146 -10.36 2.24 41.73
N ASP A 147 -9.85 1.15 41.17
CA ASP A 147 -9.78 -0.16 41.84
C ASP A 147 -8.30 -0.53 42.06
N ASP A 148 -7.67 0.14 43.03
CA ASP A 148 -6.45 -0.36 43.64
C ASP A 148 -6.79 -1.64 44.42
N THR A 149 -6.66 -2.79 43.77
CA THR A 149 -6.22 -3.98 44.47
C THR A 149 -5.30 -4.79 43.56
N TYR A 150 -4.00 -4.65 43.83
CA TYR A 150 -2.92 -5.58 43.53
C TYR A 150 -3.18 -6.61 42.41
N THR A 151 -2.57 -6.41 41.26
CA THR A 151 -1.96 -7.54 40.55
C THR A 151 -0.71 -7.07 39.80
N ASN A 152 0.44 -7.58 40.22
CA ASN A 152 1.72 -7.45 39.52
C ASN A 152 1.57 -7.73 38.02
N PRO A 153 2.33 -7.04 37.15
CA PRO A 153 2.43 -7.43 35.75
C PRO A 153 3.08 -8.81 35.67
N LYS A 154 2.27 -9.85 35.39
CA LYS A 154 2.79 -11.15 34.98
C LYS A 154 3.42 -10.99 33.61
N GLU A 155 4.74 -11.14 33.60
CA GLU A 155 5.55 -11.54 32.46
C GLU A 155 4.81 -12.58 31.62
N PHE A 156 4.65 -12.29 30.33
CA PHE A 156 4.39 -13.33 29.35
C PHE A 156 5.74 -14.00 29.06
N ILE A 157 5.98 -15.09 29.79
CA ILE A 157 7.07 -16.03 29.56
C ILE A 157 6.76 -16.75 28.24
N ASP A 158 7.69 -16.61 27.30
CA ASP A 158 7.81 -17.43 26.10
C ASP A 158 8.58 -18.69 26.50
N ASP A 159 7.88 -19.81 26.66
CA ASP A 159 8.50 -21.11 26.85
C ASP A 159 8.87 -21.67 25.46
N THR A 160 10.16 -21.79 25.16
CA THR A 160 10.78 -23.07 24.75
C THR A 160 12.31 -22.98 24.72
N SER A 161 12.93 -23.97 25.39
CA SER A 161 14.31 -24.50 25.28
C SER A 161 15.46 -23.77 26.01
N ASN A 162 15.77 -24.32 27.19
CA ASN A 162 17.06 -24.30 27.88
C ASN A 162 18.22 -24.79 26.99
N VAL A 163 19.36 -24.08 26.97
CA VAL A 163 20.73 -24.63 27.17
C VAL A 163 21.67 -23.49 27.66
N THR A 164 22.05 -23.58 28.94
CA THR A 164 23.27 -23.16 29.67
C THR A 164 24.13 -21.95 29.26
N ASP A 165 24.27 -21.03 30.23
CA ASP A 165 25.44 -20.28 30.71
C ASP A 165 26.76 -20.29 29.89
N LYS A 166 27.25 -19.09 29.53
CA LYS A 166 28.42 -18.43 30.17
C LYS A 166 28.79 -17.09 29.50
N ASN A 167 29.13 -16.13 30.36
CA ASN A 167 29.72 -14.80 30.14
C ASN A 167 30.74 -14.67 28.99
N LEU A 168 30.79 -13.52 28.30
CA LEU A 168 31.86 -12.50 28.37
C LEU A 168 31.89 -11.55 27.15
N ASP A 169 32.10 -10.27 27.50
CA ASP A 169 32.90 -9.22 26.86
C ASP A 169 32.67 -8.67 25.45
N PHE A 170 33.05 -7.39 25.40
CA PHE A 170 32.76 -6.36 24.43
C PHE A 170 34.09 -5.96 23.79
N GLU A 171 34.59 -6.70 22.80
CA GLU A 171 35.66 -6.23 21.92
C GLU A 171 35.89 -7.21 20.76
N GLU A 172 35.43 -6.84 19.55
CA GLU A 172 36.28 -6.92 18.35
C GLU A 172 35.58 -6.27 17.16
N MET A 173 36.15 -5.13 16.75
CA MET A 173 35.92 -4.52 15.46
C MET A 173 37.04 -4.98 14.52
N ALA A 174 36.64 -5.35 13.30
CA ALA A 174 37.46 -5.51 12.09
C ALA A 174 38.29 -6.79 11.95
N GLN A 175 37.97 -7.61 10.91
CA GLN A 175 38.79 -7.71 9.69
C GLN A 175 38.26 -8.75 8.69
N ILE A 176 38.16 -8.32 7.41
CA ILE A 176 38.45 -9.05 6.15
C ILE A 176 37.58 -10.29 5.84
N GLY A 177 36.94 -10.51 4.69
CA GLY A 177 36.90 -9.85 3.39
C GLY A 177 36.23 -10.80 2.36
N HIS A 178 35.74 -10.22 1.25
CA HIS A 178 35.60 -10.77 -0.11
C HIS A 178 34.64 -11.96 -0.46
N LEU A 179 33.64 -11.63 -1.31
CA LEU A 179 33.07 -12.34 -2.49
C LEU A 179 32.40 -13.74 -2.30
N ASP A 180 31.31 -14.15 -2.96
CA ASP A 180 30.66 -13.80 -4.24
C ASP A 180 29.17 -14.23 -4.28
N ASP A 181 28.41 -13.59 -5.18
CA ASP A 181 27.26 -14.07 -5.96
C ASP A 181 26.05 -14.77 -5.31
N THR A 182 24.91 -14.06 -5.24
CA THR A 182 23.69 -14.54 -5.91
C THR A 182 22.71 -13.40 -6.25
N SER A 183 22.34 -13.34 -7.53
CA SER A 183 21.46 -12.41 -8.22
C SER A 183 20.07 -12.25 -7.55
N ALA A 184 19.74 -11.04 -7.09
CA ALA A 184 18.39 -10.67 -6.69
C ALA A 184 17.59 -10.17 -7.90
N ILE A 185 16.56 -10.93 -8.30
CA ILE A 185 15.56 -10.51 -9.27
C ILE A 185 14.62 -9.50 -8.59
N SER A 186 14.78 -8.24 -8.99
CA SER A 186 13.89 -7.12 -8.68
C SER A 186 12.49 -7.35 -9.28
N GLY A 187 11.53 -7.70 -8.42
CA GLY A 187 10.10 -7.70 -8.74
C GLY A 187 9.50 -6.31 -8.58
N GLN A 188 9.50 -5.52 -9.65
CA GLN A 188 8.63 -4.37 -9.81
C GLN A 188 7.17 -4.84 -9.89
N ASN A 189 6.31 -4.34 -9.00
CA ASN A 189 4.86 -4.28 -9.25
C ASN A 189 4.36 -2.90 -8.83
N HIS A 190 4.56 -1.94 -9.72
CA HIS A 190 3.64 -0.83 -9.89
C HIS A 190 2.28 -1.39 -10.32
N ASN A 191 1.21 -1.02 -9.62
CA ASN A 191 -0.12 -0.98 -10.24
C ASN A 191 -0.49 0.50 -10.45
N PRO A 192 -0.76 0.91 -11.71
CA PRO A 192 -1.18 2.27 -12.02
C PRO A 192 -2.64 2.51 -11.63
N ILE A 193 -2.87 3.76 -11.24
CA ILE A 193 -4.14 4.46 -11.17
C ILE A 193 -4.81 4.38 -12.55
N THR A 194 -6.05 3.90 -12.62
CA THR A 194 -6.93 4.27 -13.74
C THR A 194 -7.83 5.38 -13.25
N ASN A 195 -7.55 6.58 -13.76
CA ASN A 195 -8.42 7.73 -13.65
C ASN A 195 -9.70 7.45 -14.44
N ASN A 196 -10.83 7.73 -13.81
CA ASN A 196 -12.07 8.05 -14.50
C ASN A 196 -11.79 9.15 -15.52
N HIS A 197 -11.83 8.79 -16.80
CA HIS A 197 -12.25 9.71 -17.84
C HIS A 197 -13.51 9.14 -18.46
N ASN A 198 -14.59 9.87 -18.27
CA ASN A 198 -15.85 9.69 -18.94
C ASN A 198 -15.78 10.47 -20.27
N PRO A 199 -15.79 9.81 -21.44
CA PRO A 199 -16.36 10.41 -22.62
C PRO A 199 -17.73 9.78 -22.88
N LYS A 200 -18.76 10.63 -22.85
CA LYS A 200 -20.05 10.35 -23.48
C LYS A 200 -19.82 9.77 -24.89
N SER A 201 -20.35 8.58 -25.19
CA SER A 201 -21.02 8.30 -26.47
C SER A 201 -21.68 6.93 -26.53
N ASN A 202 -22.95 6.97 -26.93
CA ASN A 202 -23.74 5.97 -27.65
C ASN A 202 -23.94 4.59 -27.03
N ILE A 203 -25.09 4.49 -26.36
CA ILE A 203 -25.94 3.31 -26.32
C ILE A 203 -26.07 2.76 -27.75
N HIS A 204 -25.51 1.58 -27.99
CA HIS A 204 -26.00 0.67 -29.02
C HIS A 204 -26.49 -0.58 -28.30
N ASN A 205 -27.80 -0.67 -28.11
CA ASN A 205 -28.45 -1.92 -27.72
C ASN A 205 -28.19 -2.95 -28.82
N PRO A 206 -27.68 -4.15 -28.51
CA PRO A 206 -27.84 -5.26 -29.42
C PRO A 206 -29.32 -5.65 -29.40
N ILE A 207 -29.86 -5.71 -30.60
CA ILE A 207 -31.14 -6.26 -30.98
C ILE A 207 -31.40 -7.57 -30.20
N THR A 208 -32.51 -7.59 -29.50
CA THR A 208 -33.14 -8.79 -28.97
C THR A 208 -33.45 -9.75 -30.11
N ASN A 209 -32.68 -10.83 -30.23
CA ASN A 209 -33.20 -12.06 -30.82
C ASN A 209 -33.63 -12.96 -29.67
N ASN A 210 -34.94 -12.96 -29.45
CA ASN A 210 -35.63 -13.93 -28.61
C ASN A 210 -35.28 -15.34 -29.07
N ASN A 211 -34.56 -16.06 -28.23
CA ASN A 211 -34.71 -17.50 -28.05
C ASN A 211 -34.44 -17.75 -26.57
N GLU A 212 -35.52 -17.75 -25.77
CA GLU A 212 -35.50 -18.34 -24.44
C GLU A 212 -35.11 -19.82 -24.59
N SER A 213 -33.85 -20.10 -24.31
CA SER A 213 -33.43 -21.42 -23.86
C SER A 213 -32.74 -21.17 -22.54
N SER A 214 -33.48 -21.35 -21.46
CA SER A 214 -32.93 -21.51 -20.12
C SER A 214 -31.94 -22.66 -20.16
N VAL A 215 -30.65 -22.36 -20.30
CA VAL A 215 -29.59 -23.36 -20.19
C VAL A 215 -29.47 -23.71 -18.71
N VAL A 216 -30.25 -24.70 -18.29
CA VAL A 216 -30.08 -25.35 -16.99
C VAL A 216 -28.77 -26.11 -17.10
N VAL A 217 -27.71 -25.57 -16.51
CA VAL A 217 -26.43 -26.26 -16.47
C VAL A 217 -26.57 -27.44 -15.51
N ASP A 218 -26.28 -28.64 -15.99
CA ASP A 218 -26.41 -29.89 -15.25
C ASP A 218 -25.60 -29.82 -13.95
N GLU A 219 -26.14 -30.32 -12.82
CA GLU A 219 -25.47 -30.26 -11.50
C GLU A 219 -24.07 -30.90 -11.56
N LYS A 220 -23.91 -31.92 -12.41
CA LYS A 220 -22.64 -32.61 -12.65
C LYS A 220 -21.61 -31.74 -13.36
N GLU A 221 -22.04 -30.82 -14.22
CA GLU A 221 -21.17 -29.88 -14.93
C GLU A 221 -20.67 -28.76 -14.00
N MET A 222 -21.54 -28.26 -13.12
CA MET A 222 -21.15 -27.32 -12.06
C MET A 222 -20.05 -27.90 -11.15
N VAL A 223 -20.22 -29.16 -10.71
CA VAL A 223 -19.23 -29.85 -9.86
C VAL A 223 -17.87 -29.94 -10.56
N ASN A 224 -17.85 -30.21 -11.87
CA ASN A 224 -16.62 -30.28 -12.65
C ASN A 224 -15.93 -28.91 -12.79
N ILE A 225 -16.70 -27.83 -12.99
CA ILE A 225 -16.17 -26.46 -13.07
C ILE A 225 -15.53 -26.07 -11.74
N TYR A 226 -16.22 -26.32 -10.62
CA TYR A 226 -15.66 -26.04 -9.30
C TYR A 226 -14.38 -26.82 -9.02
N ALA A 227 -14.34 -28.10 -9.41
CA ALA A 227 -13.13 -28.90 -9.30
C ALA A 227 -11.98 -28.34 -10.15
N HIS A 228 -12.27 -27.82 -11.35
CA HIS A 228 -11.28 -27.18 -12.21
C HIS A 228 -10.75 -25.87 -11.62
N PHE A 229 -11.62 -25.04 -11.05
CA PHE A 229 -11.21 -23.82 -10.35
C PHE A 229 -10.35 -24.13 -9.12
N GLN A 230 -10.69 -25.15 -8.36
CA GLN A 230 -9.88 -25.60 -7.22
C GLN A 230 -8.49 -26.11 -7.68
N LYS A 231 -8.43 -26.87 -8.78
CA LYS A 231 -7.16 -27.28 -9.42
C LYS A 231 -6.33 -26.08 -9.90
N CYS A 232 -6.98 -25.01 -10.35
CA CYS A 232 -6.34 -23.76 -10.75
C CYS A 232 -5.94 -22.86 -9.56
N GLY A 233 -6.10 -23.33 -8.32
CA GLY A 233 -5.67 -22.63 -7.11
C GLY A 233 -6.67 -21.60 -6.57
N PHE A 234 -7.91 -21.57 -7.07
CA PHE A 234 -8.96 -20.71 -6.53
C PHE A 234 -9.53 -21.34 -5.25
N ILE A 235 -9.38 -20.66 -4.12
CA ILE A 235 -9.79 -21.16 -2.80
C ILE A 235 -11.28 -20.91 -2.60
N GLY A 236 -12.04 -21.98 -2.37
CA GLY A 236 -13.51 -21.96 -2.34
C GLY A 236 -14.13 -21.27 -1.13
N SER A 237 -14.18 -19.92 -1.14
CA SER A 237 -15.06 -19.16 -0.24
C SER A 237 -16.52 -19.20 -0.74
N SER A 238 -17.51 -19.12 0.17
CA SER A 238 -18.94 -19.07 -0.21
C SER A 238 -19.22 -17.97 -1.23
N LYS A 239 -18.62 -16.79 -1.02
CA LYS A 239 -18.75 -15.63 -1.88
C LYS A 239 -18.12 -15.83 -3.27
N LEU A 240 -17.02 -16.57 -3.36
CA LEU A 240 -16.40 -16.88 -4.64
C LEU A 240 -17.25 -17.84 -5.47
N LYS A 241 -17.94 -18.79 -4.82
CA LYS A 241 -18.90 -19.67 -5.51
C LYS A 241 -20.04 -18.87 -6.12
N GLU A 242 -20.62 -17.94 -5.37
CA GLU A 242 -21.67 -17.03 -5.87
C GLU A 242 -21.22 -16.22 -7.09
N PHE A 243 -19.97 -15.71 -7.09
CA PHE A 243 -19.42 -15.00 -8.25
C PHE A 243 -19.20 -15.91 -9.45
N ILE A 244 -18.66 -17.11 -9.23
CA ILE A 244 -18.48 -18.11 -10.29
C ILE A 244 -19.83 -18.47 -10.91
N ASP A 245 -20.86 -18.73 -10.11
CA ASP A 245 -22.21 -19.04 -10.59
C ASP A 245 -22.81 -17.89 -11.42
N ALA A 246 -22.64 -16.65 -10.97
CA ALA A 246 -23.12 -15.47 -11.68
C ALA A 246 -22.40 -15.29 -13.03
N ASP A 247 -21.07 -15.38 -13.04
CA ASP A 247 -20.27 -15.14 -14.23
C ASP A 247 -20.35 -16.30 -15.23
N ILE A 248 -20.61 -17.53 -14.80
CA ILE A 248 -20.93 -18.65 -15.70
C ILE A 248 -22.20 -18.36 -16.50
N LYS A 249 -23.22 -17.73 -15.89
CA LYS A 249 -24.45 -17.37 -16.61
C LYS A 249 -24.22 -16.30 -17.68
N VAL A 250 -23.17 -15.49 -17.52
CA VAL A 250 -22.83 -14.38 -18.43
C VAL A 250 -21.87 -14.83 -19.53
N PHE A 251 -20.79 -15.54 -19.18
CA PHE A 251 -19.69 -15.87 -20.09
C PHE A 251 -19.67 -17.33 -20.56
N GLY A 252 -20.37 -18.22 -19.84
CA GLY A 252 -20.38 -19.67 -20.09
C GLY A 252 -19.24 -20.43 -19.40
N ALA A 253 -19.51 -21.70 -19.10
CA ALA A 253 -18.61 -22.58 -18.35
C ALA A 253 -17.22 -22.76 -18.98
N LYS A 254 -17.17 -22.96 -20.30
CA LYS A 254 -15.92 -23.17 -21.04
C LYS A 254 -14.99 -21.96 -20.95
N TRP A 255 -15.53 -20.76 -21.10
CA TRP A 255 -14.77 -19.51 -21.01
C TRP A 255 -14.19 -19.30 -19.62
N MET A 256 -14.99 -19.56 -18.58
CA MET A 256 -14.56 -19.49 -17.19
C MET A 256 -13.40 -20.46 -16.89
N MET A 257 -13.51 -21.72 -17.33
CA MET A 257 -12.45 -22.71 -17.12
C MET A 257 -11.16 -22.39 -17.88
N ASP A 258 -11.27 -21.92 -19.12
CA ASP A 258 -10.12 -21.56 -19.95
C ASP A 258 -9.40 -20.30 -19.41
N ALA A 259 -10.16 -19.30 -18.94
CA ALA A 259 -9.59 -18.11 -18.31
C ALA A 259 -8.87 -18.46 -16.99
N ALA A 260 -9.44 -19.37 -16.19
CA ALA A 260 -8.79 -19.89 -14.99
C ALA A 260 -7.45 -20.58 -15.30
N SER A 261 -7.41 -21.42 -16.34
CA SER A 261 -6.16 -22.06 -16.79
C SER A 261 -5.13 -21.06 -17.32
N GLU A 262 -5.57 -20.00 -17.99
CA GLU A 262 -4.68 -18.93 -18.47
C GLU A 262 -4.07 -18.11 -17.32
N CYS A 263 -4.81 -17.91 -16.21
CA CYS A 263 -4.29 -17.31 -15.00
C CYS A 263 -3.13 -18.13 -14.41
N VAL A 264 -3.26 -19.46 -14.40
CA VAL A 264 -2.20 -20.38 -13.93
C VAL A 264 -0.98 -20.30 -14.83
N LYS A 265 -1.16 -20.37 -16.16
CA LYS A 265 -0.04 -20.26 -17.14
C LYS A 265 0.76 -18.98 -16.98
N ARG A 266 0.11 -17.88 -16.59
CA ARG A 266 0.73 -16.56 -16.40
C ARG A 266 1.25 -16.31 -14.98
N GLY A 267 1.21 -17.31 -14.10
CA GLY A 267 1.66 -17.18 -12.70
C GLY A 267 0.78 -16.25 -11.86
N LYS A 268 -0.46 -15.96 -12.29
CA LYS A 268 -1.45 -15.15 -11.59
C LYS A 268 -2.54 -16.03 -10.96
N MET A 269 -2.13 -17.10 -10.27
CA MET A 269 -3.04 -18.02 -9.58
C MET A 269 -3.86 -17.30 -8.50
N ASN A 270 -5.09 -17.75 -8.26
CA ASN A 270 -6.02 -17.19 -7.26
C ASN A 270 -6.35 -15.68 -7.42
N ASN A 271 -6.22 -15.12 -8.62
CA ASN A 271 -6.58 -13.72 -8.88
C ASN A 271 -7.83 -13.62 -9.75
N TYR A 272 -8.99 -13.51 -9.09
CA TYR A 272 -10.28 -13.45 -9.79
C TYR A 272 -10.47 -12.15 -10.60
N GLY A 273 -9.91 -11.03 -10.14
CA GLY A 273 -9.96 -9.78 -10.90
C GLY A 273 -9.18 -9.87 -12.22
N TYR A 274 -8.05 -10.59 -12.21
CA TYR A 274 -7.28 -10.87 -13.42
C TYR A 274 -8.05 -11.80 -14.38
N LEU A 275 -8.71 -12.82 -13.84
CA LEU A 275 -9.60 -13.70 -14.61
C LEU A 275 -10.71 -12.92 -15.31
N LEU A 276 -11.38 -12.00 -14.60
CA LEU A 276 -12.43 -11.16 -15.18
C LEU A 276 -11.87 -10.25 -16.30
N GLY A 277 -10.66 -9.71 -16.11
CA GLY A 277 -9.98 -8.93 -17.14
C GLY A 277 -9.67 -9.75 -18.41
N ILE A 278 -9.35 -11.04 -18.28
CA ILE A 278 -9.19 -11.93 -19.44
C ILE A 278 -10.52 -12.09 -20.18
N LEU A 279 -11.61 -12.37 -19.45
CA LEU A 279 -12.94 -12.55 -20.03
C LEU A 279 -13.43 -11.30 -20.76
N GLN A 280 -13.28 -10.12 -20.15
CA GLN A 280 -13.64 -8.84 -20.78
C GLN A 280 -12.81 -8.57 -22.04
N ASN A 281 -11.51 -8.89 -22.02
CA ASN A 281 -10.65 -8.77 -23.19
C ASN A 281 -11.08 -9.72 -24.31
N TRP A 282 -11.43 -10.97 -23.99
CA TRP A 282 -11.93 -11.95 -24.96
C TRP A 282 -13.29 -11.53 -25.53
N GLN A 283 -14.16 -10.93 -24.72
CA GLN A 283 -15.44 -10.39 -25.18
C GLN A 283 -15.24 -9.20 -26.14
N THR A 284 -14.21 -8.37 -25.90
CA THR A 284 -13.97 -7.16 -26.71
C THR A 284 -13.19 -7.44 -28.00
N LYS A 285 -12.21 -8.36 -27.95
CA LYS A 285 -11.26 -8.60 -29.06
C LYS A 285 -11.48 -9.92 -29.80
N GLY A 286 -12.41 -10.75 -29.32
CA GLY A 286 -12.54 -12.13 -29.75
C GLY A 286 -11.53 -13.04 -29.06
N ARG A 287 -11.88 -14.32 -28.92
CA ARG A 287 -11.01 -15.35 -28.37
C ARG A 287 -10.22 -15.99 -29.50
N GLU A 288 -8.90 -15.74 -29.55
CA GLU A 288 -8.02 -16.54 -30.40
C GLU A 288 -7.95 -17.96 -29.80
N GLU A 289 -8.52 -18.94 -30.50
CA GLU A 289 -8.34 -20.34 -30.14
C GLU A 289 -6.87 -20.70 -30.33
N ALA A 290 -6.22 -21.12 -29.26
CA ALA A 290 -4.81 -21.49 -29.30
C ALA A 290 -4.61 -22.69 -30.25
N LYS A 291 -4.07 -22.45 -31.45
CA LYS A 291 -3.40 -23.50 -32.23
C LYS A 291 -2.14 -23.95 -31.48
N PRO A 292 -1.76 -25.23 -31.56
CA PRO A 292 -0.58 -25.75 -30.88
C PRO A 292 0.67 -24.99 -31.35
N SER A 293 1.51 -24.66 -30.38
CA SER A 293 2.66 -23.76 -30.47
C SER A 293 3.52 -23.97 -31.73
N SER A 294 3.50 -23.01 -32.65
CA SER A 294 4.68 -22.73 -33.47
C SER A 294 5.47 -21.63 -32.79
N LYS A 295 6.73 -21.93 -32.44
CA LYS A 295 7.70 -20.95 -31.96
C LYS A 295 7.88 -19.90 -33.06
N THR A 296 7.32 -18.72 -32.86
CA THR A 296 7.70 -17.53 -33.63
C THR A 296 8.51 -16.64 -32.70
N ASN A 297 9.75 -16.36 -33.13
CA ASN A 297 10.70 -15.50 -32.45
C ASN A 297 10.05 -14.15 -32.15
N LYS A 298 9.97 -13.79 -30.87
CA LYS A 298 9.58 -12.44 -30.46
C LYS A 298 10.77 -11.52 -30.74
N GLU A 299 10.69 -10.75 -31.83
CA GLU A 299 11.38 -9.47 -31.87
C GLU A 299 10.82 -8.60 -30.74
N SER A 300 11.73 -8.04 -29.94
CA SER A 300 11.42 -7.13 -28.85
C SER A 300 10.76 -5.88 -29.42
N LYS A 301 9.51 -5.60 -29.00
CA LYS A 301 8.91 -4.29 -29.28
C LYS A 301 9.71 -3.21 -28.55
N PRO A 302 10.15 -2.14 -29.23
CA PRO A 302 10.96 -1.11 -28.59
C PRO A 302 10.14 -0.37 -27.53
N LEU A 303 10.83 0.01 -26.45
CA LEU A 303 10.28 0.79 -25.36
C LEU A 303 9.79 2.15 -25.88
N ARG A 304 8.58 2.53 -25.50
CA ARG A 304 7.82 3.70 -25.97
C ARG A 304 8.44 5.07 -25.64
N PHE A 305 9.67 5.11 -25.13
CA PHE A 305 10.34 6.31 -24.64
C PHE A 305 11.53 6.78 -25.50
N ASN A 306 11.98 5.97 -26.47
CA ASN A 306 13.05 6.34 -27.40
C ASN A 306 12.51 6.48 -28.83
N ASN A 307 11.70 7.51 -29.09
CA ASN A 307 11.34 7.92 -30.45
C ASN A 307 12.38 8.87 -31.09
N PHE A 308 13.57 8.98 -30.50
CA PHE A 308 14.67 9.75 -31.09
C PHE A 308 15.75 8.79 -31.56
N GLU A 309 16.05 8.83 -32.86
CA GLU A 309 17.25 8.19 -33.37
C GLU A 309 18.48 8.90 -32.77
N PRO A 310 19.49 8.14 -32.27
CA PRO A 310 20.75 8.73 -31.87
C PRO A 310 21.33 9.54 -33.02
N ARG A 311 21.84 10.75 -32.74
CA ARG A 311 22.53 11.54 -33.76
C ARG A 311 23.71 10.74 -34.29
N GLU A 312 23.69 10.42 -35.58
CA GLU A 312 24.84 9.88 -36.29
C GLU A 312 25.86 11.00 -36.49
N TYR A 313 27.09 10.76 -36.06
CA TYR A 313 28.21 11.65 -36.31
C TYR A 313 29.17 10.96 -37.27
N ASP A 314 29.60 11.68 -38.29
CA ASP A 314 30.75 11.30 -39.11
C ASP A 314 32.02 11.64 -38.32
N TYR A 315 32.58 10.64 -37.65
CA TYR A 315 33.76 10.79 -36.82
C TYR A 315 35.00 11.17 -37.63
N ASP A 316 35.10 10.73 -38.89
CA ASP A 316 36.23 11.04 -39.76
C ASP A 316 36.21 12.52 -40.16
N SER A 317 35.02 13.06 -40.47
CA SER A 317 34.84 14.50 -40.69
C SER A 317 35.12 15.31 -39.42
N LEU A 318 34.65 14.84 -38.26
CA LEU A 318 34.93 15.51 -36.99
C LEU A 318 36.42 15.55 -36.68
N GLU A 319 37.13 14.45 -36.92
CA GLU A 319 38.57 14.31 -36.68
C GLU A 319 39.39 15.21 -37.61
N LYS A 320 39.09 15.21 -38.92
CA LYS A 320 39.77 16.11 -39.88
C LYS A 320 39.62 17.57 -39.50
N ARG A 321 38.43 17.96 -39.06
CA ARG A 321 38.12 19.33 -38.62
C ARG A 321 38.80 19.68 -37.30
N LEU A 322 38.94 18.73 -36.39
CA LEU A 322 39.68 18.90 -35.13
C LEU A 322 41.19 19.05 -35.37
N LEU A 323 41.73 18.31 -36.34
CA LEU A 323 43.14 18.32 -36.71
C LEU A 323 43.51 19.44 -37.69
N GLY A 324 42.52 20.25 -38.13
CA GLY A 324 42.74 21.36 -39.05
C GLY A 324 43.11 20.93 -40.47
N TRP A 325 42.66 19.74 -40.89
CA TRP A 325 42.88 19.21 -42.25
C TRP A 325 41.79 19.59 -43.24
N ASP A 326 40.79 20.34 -42.79
CA ASP A 326 39.80 20.98 -43.63
C ASP A 326 40.37 22.31 -44.14
N ASN A 327 41.08 22.29 -45.27
CA ASN A 327 41.48 23.48 -46.04
C ASN A 327 40.44 23.82 -47.11
#